data_AF-A0A9D8Z7J9-F1
#
_entry.id   AF-A0A9D8Z7J9-F1
#
_cell.length_a   1.000
_cell.length_b   1.000
_cell.length_c   1.000
_cell.angle_alpha   90.00
_cell.angle_beta   90.00
_cell.angle_gamma   90.00
#
_symmetry.space_group_name_H-M   'P 1'
#
loop_
_entity.id
_entity.type
_entity.pdbx_description
1 polymer ?
#
loop_
_entity_poly.entity_id
_entity_poly.type
_entity_poly.pdbx_seq_one_letter_code
_entity_poly.pdbx_strand_id
1 'polypeptide(L)' 'MDLVTSERYGSDNANSELIAALVESGVSIELCGQTAAFRDISEADLLPGVTMSLSAMTSHALLQQSGYTLNPF' A
#
# COMPACT_ATOMS: atom_id res chain seq x y z
N MET A 1 -7.10 5.89 0.71
CA MET A 1 -6.76 5.00 1.82
C MET A 1 -5.46 5.50 2.43
N ASP A 2 -5.43 5.64 3.74
CA ASP A 2 -4.20 5.98 4.47
C ASP A 2 -3.45 4.70 4.81
N LEU A 3 -2.19 4.61 4.38
CA LEU A 3 -1.33 3.42 4.46
C LEU A 3 -0.19 3.57 5.47
N VAL A 4 -0.08 4.72 6.13
CA VAL A 4 1.02 5.02 7.04
C VAL A 4 0.60 4.92 8.50
N THR A 5 1.58 4.85 9.41
CA THR A 5 1.36 4.82 10.85
C THR A 5 0.77 6.13 11.36
N SER A 6 0.04 6.07 12.48
CA SER A 6 -0.53 7.26 13.14
C SER A 6 0.53 8.27 13.56
N GLU A 7 1.78 7.83 13.77
CA GLU A 7 2.92 8.67 14.16
C GLU A 7 3.26 9.71 13.08
N ARG A 8 3.05 9.38 11.80
CA ARG A 8 3.38 10.26 10.69
C ARG A 8 2.46 11.48 10.57
N TYR A 9 1.18 11.32 10.94
CA TYR A 9 0.15 12.36 10.84
C TYR A 9 -0.28 12.92 12.21
N GLY A 10 0.15 12.32 13.32
CA GLY A 10 -0.24 12.74 14.67
C GLY A 10 -1.71 12.50 14.99
N SER A 11 -2.39 11.67 14.20
CA SER A 11 -3.78 11.28 14.33
C SER A 11 -3.93 9.81 14.01
N ASP A 12 -4.90 9.13 14.64
CA ASP A 12 -5.14 7.71 14.40
C ASP A 12 -5.47 7.43 12.93
N ASN A 13 -4.82 6.41 12.35
CA ASN A 13 -5.18 5.93 11.02
C ASN A 13 -6.45 5.07 11.10
N ALA A 14 -7.57 5.63 10.66
CA ALA A 14 -8.88 4.99 10.66
C ALA A 14 -8.96 3.70 9.81
N ASN A 15 -8.00 3.45 8.91
CA ASN A 15 -7.96 2.25 8.07
C ASN A 15 -7.07 1.14 8.64
N SER A 16 -6.31 1.40 9.71
CA SER A 16 -5.29 0.49 10.22
C SER A 16 -5.84 -0.89 10.60
N GLU A 17 -6.98 -0.95 11.30
CA GLU A 17 -7.64 -2.20 11.67
C GLU A 17 -8.11 -3.01 10.45
N LEU A 18 -8.69 -2.32 9.45
CA LEU A 18 -9.14 -2.95 8.21
C LEU A 18 -7.95 -3.50 7.40
N ILE A 19 -6.88 -2.72 7.29
CA ILE A 19 -5.65 -3.10 6.59
C ILE A 19 -5.04 -4.34 7.25
N ALA A 20 -4.94 -4.35 8.59
CA ALA A 20 -4.44 -5.50 9.32
C ALA A 20 -5.28 -6.77 9.05
N ALA A 21 -6.61 -6.67 9.11
CA ALA A 21 -7.50 -7.79 8.83
C ALA A 21 -7.37 -8.32 7.38
N LEU A 22 -7.17 -7.43 6.40
CA LEU A 22 -6.94 -7.82 5.01
C LEU A 22 -5.61 -8.54 4.83
N VAL A 23 -4.53 -8.02 5.43
CA VAL A 23 -3.20 -8.64 5.41
C VAL A 23 -3.23 -10.02 6.09
N GLU A 24 -3.87 -10.14 7.24
CA GLU A 24 -4.07 -11.42 7.93
C GLU A 24 -4.87 -12.43 7.08
N SER A 25 -5.77 -11.94 6.23
CA SER A 25 -6.52 -12.75 5.26
C SER A 25 -5.75 -13.08 3.98
N GLY A 26 -4.48 -12.66 3.88
CA GLY A 26 -3.60 -12.95 2.75
C GLY A 26 -3.65 -11.93 1.61
N VAL A 27 -4.25 -10.75 1.82
CA VAL A 27 -4.27 -9.67 0.82
C VAL A 27 -2.93 -8.95 0.82
N SER A 28 -2.30 -8.85 -0.35
CA SER A 28 -1.11 -8.02 -0.56
C SER A 28 -1.52 -6.57 -0.83
N ILE A 29 -0.93 -5.63 -0.08
CA ILE A 29 -1.15 -4.20 -0.24
C ILE A 29 0.19 -3.53 -0.55
N GLU A 30 0.28 -2.90 -1.72
CA GLU A 30 1.51 -2.25 -2.22
C GLU A 30 1.28 -0.75 -2.44
N LEU A 31 2.17 0.09 -1.93
CA LEU A 31 2.23 1.52 -2.25
C LEU A 31 3.14 1.77 -3.45
N CYS A 32 2.73 2.69 -4.33
CA CYS A 32 3.57 3.20 -5.42
C CYS A 32 4.77 3.99 -4.87
N GLY A 33 5.99 3.49 -5.06
CA GLY A 33 7.20 4.12 -4.55
C GLY A 33 7.49 5.49 -5.13
N GLN A 34 7.14 5.74 -6.39
CA GLN A 34 7.24 7.08 -6.99
C GLN A 34 6.30 8.10 -6.30
N THR A 35 5.08 7.66 -5.95
CA THR A 35 4.13 8.49 -5.20
C THR A 35 4.60 8.67 -3.75
N ALA A 36 5.17 7.63 -3.14
CA ALA A 36 5.73 7.68 -1.80
C ALA A 36 6.89 8.69 -1.73
N ALA A 37 7.83 8.63 -2.67
CA ALA A 37 8.95 9.57 -2.78
C ALA A 37 8.47 11.03 -2.94
N PHE A 38 7.46 11.27 -3.78
CA PHE A 38 6.87 12.61 -3.93
C PHE A 38 6.21 13.13 -2.64
N ARG A 39 5.77 12.22 -1.76
CA ARG A 39 5.09 12.55 -0.50
C ARG A 39 5.99 12.44 0.73
N ASP A 40 7.30 12.23 0.55
CA ASP A 40 8.26 11.99 1.63
C ASP A 40 7.78 10.86 2.56
N ILE A 41 7.34 9.75 1.98
CA ILE A 41 6.95 8.52 2.69
C ILE A 41 8.05 7.48 2.49
N SER A 42 8.58 6.97 3.59
CA SER A 42 9.55 5.87 3.64
C SER A 42 8.86 4.56 4.00
N GLU A 43 9.57 3.44 3.85
CA GLU A 43 9.06 2.13 4.28
C GLU A 43 8.78 2.07 5.80
N ALA A 44 9.53 2.82 6.61
CA ALA A 44 9.34 2.86 8.06
C ALA A 44 8.04 3.56 8.47
N ASP A 45 7.47 4.37 7.58
CA ASP A 45 6.20 5.05 7.81
C ASP A 45 5.01 4.12 7.53
N LEU A 46 5.20 2.97 6.87
CA LEU A 46 4.10 2.11 6.43
C LEU A 46 3.51 1.28 7.59
N LEU A 47 2.21 1.03 7.50
CA LEU A 47 1.55 0.05 8.37
C LEU A 47 2.17 -1.35 8.19
N PRO A 48 2.22 -2.17 9.25
CA PRO A 48 2.71 -3.55 9.15
C PRO A 48 2.01 -4.35 8.05
N GLY A 49 2.78 -5.04 7.22
CA GLY A 49 2.28 -5.84 6.10
C GLY A 49 2.01 -5.07 4.81
N VAL A 50 2.07 -3.74 4.82
CA VAL A 50 2.06 -2.93 3.60
C VAL A 50 3.48 -2.82 3.07
N THR A 51 3.66 -3.06 1.76
CA THR A 51 4.96 -2.97 1.10
C THR A 51 5.00 -1.84 0.08
N MET A 52 6.19 -1.53 -0.43
CA MET A 52 6.37 -0.53 -1.47
C MET A 52 6.85 -1.21 -2.76
N SER A 53 6.20 -0.89 -3.88
CA SER A 53 6.64 -1.26 -5.22
C SER A 53 7.40 -0.09 -5.86
N LEU A 54 8.15 -0.36 -6.94
CA LEU A 54 8.77 0.73 -7.70
C LEU A 54 7.71 1.71 -8.25
N SER A 55 6.62 1.18 -8.80
CA SER A 55 5.52 1.94 -9.37
C SER A 55 4.26 1.07 -9.40
N ALA A 56 3.12 1.63 -8.99
CA ALA A 56 1.83 0.94 -9.12
C ALA A 56 1.51 0.57 -10.58
N MET A 57 1.94 1.39 -11.55
CA MET A 57 1.73 1.10 -12.97
C MET A 57 2.51 -0.14 -13.42
N THR A 58 3.75 -0.29 -12.96
CA THR A 58 4.57 -1.48 -13.25
C THR A 58 3.99 -2.71 -12.57
N SER A 59 3.57 -2.62 -11.31
CA SER A 59 2.90 -3.72 -10.61
C SER A 59 1.61 -4.16 -11.35
N HIS A 60 0.77 -3.21 -11.79
CA HIS A 60 -0.40 -3.53 -12.61
C HIS A 60 -0.04 -4.30 -13.89
N ALA A 61 0.96 -3.83 -14.64
CA ALA A 61 1.37 -4.49 -15.88
C ALA A 61 1.93 -5.90 -15.65
N LEU A 62 2.68 -6.12 -14.56
CA LEU A 62 3.22 -7.43 -14.21
C LEU A 62 2.13 -8.41 -13.72
N LEU A 63 1.21 -7.93 -12.89
CA LEU A 63 0.07 -8.72 -12.43
C LEU A 63 -0.84 -9.11 -13.59
N GLN A 64 -1.12 -8.17 -14.51
CA GLN A 64 -1.88 -8.47 -15.73
C GLN A 64 -1.20 -9.55 -16.59
N GLN A 65 0.12 -9.46 -16.79
CA GLN A 65 0.89 -10.50 -17.49
C GLN A 65 0.83 -11.86 -16.78
N SER A 66 0.66 -11.85 -15.45
CA SER A 66 0.52 -13.06 -14.62
C SER A 66 -0.91 -13.61 -14.60
N GLY A 67 -1.82 -13.07 -15.41
CA GLY A 67 -3.21 -13.55 -15.55
C GLY A 67 -4.21 -12.89 -14.60
N TYR A 68 -3.80 -11.87 -13.84
CA TYR A 68 -4.72 -11.11 -13.00
C TYR A 68 -5.51 -10.10 -13.81
N THR A 69 -6.74 -9.81 -13.38
CA THR A 69 -7.58 -8.76 -13.94
C THR A 69 -7.52 -7.50 -13.09
N LEU A 70 -7.44 -6.33 -13.74
CA LEU A 70 -7.46 -5.04 -13.05
C LEU A 70 -8.91 -4.64 -12.71
N ASN A 71 -9.16 -4.30 -11.44
CA ASN A 71 -10.38 -3.65 -10.98
C ASN A 71 -10.09 -2.17 -10.66
N PRO A 72 -10.58 -1.18 -11.43
CA PRO A 72 -10.12 0.21 -11.37
C PRO A 72 -10.97 1.13 -10.46
N PHE A 73 -11.57 0.62 -9.38
CA PHE A 73 -12.52 1.36 -8.53
C PHE A 73 -12.03 1.53 -7.09
#